data_AF-A0A968MH05-F1
#
_entry.id   AF-A0A968MH05-F1
#
_cell.length_a   1.000
_cell.length_b   1.000
_cell.length_c   1.000
_cell.angle_alpha   90.00
_cell.angle_beta   90.00
_cell.angle_gamma   90.00
#
_symmetry.space_group_name_H-M   'P 1'
#
loop_
_entity.id
_entity.type
_entity.pdbx_description
1 polymer ?
#
loop_
_entity_poly.entity_id
_entity_poly.type
_entity_poly.pdbx_seq_one_letter_code
_entity_poly.pdbx_strand_id
1 'polypeptide(L)'
;MSGLWKDIVGSIKGSEFDFTKMRLGRAIILLAIPMVLEMIMESLFSLFDIIFVSKLGPEAIATVGITESLMTIIYALGMGIGMGITGIVARRIGENNYKKSFKVGYTGNLSGFYSFTSFFNSRRIFQFRNTQTYGCQW
;
A
#
# COMPACT_ATOMS: atom_id res chain seq x y z
N MET A 1 -24.69 8.21 -22.00
CA MET A 1 -23.37 7.57 -22.01
C MET A 1 -22.17 8.50 -22.28
N SER A 2 -22.36 9.79 -22.61
CA SER A 2 -21.26 10.74 -22.91
C SER A 2 -20.67 11.51 -21.71
N GLY A 3 -21.28 11.42 -20.52
CA GLY A 3 -20.80 12.09 -19.30
C GLY A 3 -19.70 11.32 -18.56
N LEU A 4 -19.85 10.00 -18.42
CA LEU A 4 -18.90 9.15 -17.68
C LEU A 4 -17.50 9.11 -18.31
N TRP A 5 -17.42 9.07 -19.65
CA TRP A 5 -16.13 9.09 -20.35
C TRP A 5 -15.38 10.42 -20.17
N LYS A 6 -16.11 11.55 -20.14
CA LYS A 6 -15.54 12.87 -19.82
C LYS A 6 -15.09 12.97 -18.37
N ASP A 7 -15.82 12.38 -17.43
CA ASP A 7 -15.43 12.35 -16.01
C ASP A 7 -14.16 11.50 -15.80
N ILE A 8 -14.07 10.33 -16.43
CA ILE A 8 -12.89 9.44 -16.33
C ILE A 8 -11.64 10.13 -16.90
N VAL A 9 -11.76 10.75 -18.08
CA VAL A 9 -10.64 11.51 -18.69
C VAL A 9 -10.34 12.81 -17.91
N GLY A 10 -11.34 13.40 -17.26
CA GLY A 10 -11.18 14.54 -16.36
C GLY A 10 -10.40 14.20 -15.09
N SER A 11 -10.66 13.03 -14.48
CA SER A 11 -9.93 12.54 -13.31
C SER A 11 -8.44 12.30 -13.61
N ILE A 12 -8.11 11.83 -14.82
CA ILE A 12 -6.71 11.67 -15.27
C ILE A 12 -6.01 13.03 -15.46
N LYS A 13 -6.77 14.10 -15.77
CA LYS A 13 -6.27 15.47 -15.91
C LYS A 13 -6.16 16.25 -14.58
N GLY A 14 -6.49 15.64 -13.45
CA GLY A 14 -6.29 16.24 -12.13
C GLY A 14 -7.27 17.35 -11.74
N SER A 15 -8.49 17.35 -12.28
CA SER A 15 -9.53 18.28 -11.81
C SER A 15 -10.05 17.87 -10.43
N GLU A 16 -10.00 18.79 -9.45
CA GLU A 16 -10.54 18.59 -8.10
C GLU A 16 -12.06 18.40 -8.16
N PHE A 17 -12.51 17.14 -8.20
CA PHE A 17 -13.92 16.80 -8.06
C PHE A 17 -14.28 16.75 -6.57
N ASP A 18 -15.19 17.63 -6.15
CA ASP A 18 -15.76 17.59 -4.81
C ASP A 18 -16.83 16.48 -4.72
N PHE A 19 -16.38 15.28 -4.36
CA PHE A 19 -17.21 14.09 -4.20
C PHE A 19 -18.30 14.23 -3.12
N THR A 20 -18.22 15.26 -2.26
CA THR A 20 -19.20 15.50 -1.19
C THR A 20 -20.47 16.23 -1.66
N LYS A 21 -20.41 16.93 -2.81
CA LYS A 21 -21.53 17.72 -3.36
C LYS A 21 -22.26 17.03 -4.52
N MET A 22 -21.68 15.96 -5.05
CA MET A 22 -22.22 15.16 -6.15
C MET A 22 -23.34 14.22 -5.67
N ARG A 23 -24.27 13.83 -6.57
CA ARG A 23 -25.20 12.72 -6.33
C ARG A 23 -24.43 11.47 -5.88
N LEU A 24 -24.74 10.97 -4.69
CA LEU A 24 -24.07 9.84 -4.03
C LEU A 24 -23.83 8.64 -4.96
N GLY A 25 -24.81 8.25 -5.77
CA GLY A 25 -24.67 7.14 -6.71
C GLY A 25 -23.60 7.35 -7.80
N ARG A 26 -23.40 8.60 -8.27
CA ARG A 26 -22.35 8.91 -9.26
C ARG A 26 -20.97 8.98 -8.61
N ALA A 27 -20.89 9.48 -7.37
CA ALA A 27 -19.63 9.52 -6.62
C ALA A 27 -19.10 8.12 -6.31
N ILE A 28 -19.98 7.21 -5.88
CA ILE A 28 -19.62 5.81 -5.61
C ILE A 28 -19.10 5.13 -6.89
N ILE A 29 -19.77 5.31 -8.03
CA ILE A 29 -19.31 4.70 -9.30
C ILE A 29 -17.95 5.27 -9.72
N LEU A 30 -17.71 6.57 -9.57
CA LEU A 30 -16.43 7.18 -9.95
C LEU A 30 -15.26 6.71 -9.07
N LEU A 31 -15.51 6.44 -7.78
CA LEU A 31 -14.51 5.94 -6.83
C LEU A 31 -14.35 4.40 -6.87
N ALA A 32 -15.40 3.66 -7.23
CA ALA A 32 -15.36 2.21 -7.31
C ALA A 32 -14.53 1.72 -8.52
N ILE A 33 -14.58 2.42 -9.65
CA ILE A 33 -13.80 2.08 -10.86
C ILE A 33 -12.29 1.97 -10.57
N PRO A 34 -11.62 2.98 -10.00
CA PRO A 34 -10.19 2.88 -9.69
C PRO A 34 -9.89 1.82 -8.63
N MET A 35 -10.75 1.66 -7.61
CA MET A 35 -10.54 0.62 -6.58
C MET A 35 -10.58 -0.79 -7.16
N VAL A 36 -11.58 -1.10 -8.00
CA VAL A 36 -11.68 -2.43 -8.63
C VAL A 36 -10.49 -2.68 -9.57
N LEU A 37 -10.07 -1.65 -10.31
CA LEU A 37 -8.89 -1.74 -11.16
C LEU A 37 -7.61 -2.01 -10.36
N GLU A 38 -7.45 -1.36 -9.21
CA GLU A 38 -6.33 -1.57 -8.28
C GLU A 38 -6.31 -3.02 -7.75
N MET A 39 -7.45 -3.54 -7.29
CA MET A 39 -7.56 -4.93 -6.80
C MET A 39 -7.24 -5.97 -7.88
N ILE A 40 -7.63 -5.71 -9.13
CA ILE A 40 -7.30 -6.58 -10.26
C ILE A 40 -5.79 -6.57 -10.52
N MET A 41 -5.16 -5.39 -10.53
CA MET A 41 -3.72 -5.26 -10.76
C MET A 41 -2.89 -5.89 -9.65
N GLU A 42 -3.32 -5.74 -8.40
CA GLU A 42 -2.68 -6.38 -7.24
C GLU A 42 -2.69 -7.92 -7.38
N SER A 43 -3.85 -8.48 -7.73
CA SER A 43 -4.01 -9.93 -7.90
C SER A 43 -3.19 -10.47 -9.08
N LEU A 44 -3.17 -9.74 -10.20
CA LEU A 44 -2.36 -10.09 -11.36
C LEU A 44 -0.87 -10.06 -11.03
N PHE A 45 -0.41 -9.03 -10.31
CA PHE A 45 0.99 -8.91 -9.91
C PHE A 45 1.43 -10.10 -9.04
N SER A 46 0.61 -10.50 -8.06
CA SER A 46 0.87 -11.68 -7.23
C SER A 46 1.02 -12.96 -8.07
N LEU A 47 0.18 -13.15 -9.10
CA LEU A 47 0.30 -14.30 -10.00
C LEU A 47 1.58 -14.27 -10.84
N PHE A 48 1.92 -13.10 -11.41
CA PHE A 48 3.12 -12.96 -12.22
C PHE A 48 4.41 -13.18 -11.40
N ASP A 49 4.43 -12.72 -10.14
CA ASP A 49 5.56 -12.91 -9.24
C ASP A 49 5.83 -14.41 -9.00
N ILE A 50 4.80 -15.17 -8.64
CA ILE A 50 4.91 -16.62 -8.42
C ILE A 50 5.34 -17.35 -9.70
N ILE A 51 4.80 -16.98 -10.87
CA ILE A 51 5.16 -17.59 -12.15
C ILE A 51 6.63 -17.31 -12.49
N PHE A 52 7.14 -16.11 -12.22
CA PHE A 52 8.52 -15.76 -12.50
C PHE A 52 9.48 -16.48 -11.54
N VAL A 53 9.15 -16.51 -10.25
CA VAL A 53 9.92 -17.21 -9.21
C VAL A 53 9.95 -18.73 -9.46
N SER A 54 8.84 -19.31 -9.92
CA SER A 54 8.77 -20.76 -10.17
C SER A 54 9.70 -21.27 -11.26
N LYS A 55 10.17 -20.39 -12.17
CA LYS A 55 11.13 -20.73 -13.22
C LYS A 55 12.57 -20.90 -12.72
N LEU A 56 12.89 -20.44 -11.51
CA LEU A 56 14.25 -20.48 -10.94
C LEU A 56 14.58 -21.80 -10.24
N GLY A 57 13.60 -22.70 -10.08
CA GLY A 57 13.75 -24.02 -9.50
C GLY A 57 12.96 -24.22 -8.19
N PRO A 58 12.73 -25.48 -7.78
CA PRO A 58 11.87 -25.80 -6.64
C PRO A 58 12.41 -25.28 -5.29
N GLU A 59 13.73 -25.20 -5.13
CA GLU A 59 14.36 -24.63 -3.92
C GLU A 59 14.13 -23.11 -3.78
N ALA A 60 14.05 -22.40 -4.91
CA ALA A 60 13.78 -20.96 -4.92
C ALA A 60 12.35 -20.65 -4.46
N ILE A 61 11.36 -21.45 -4.88
CA ILE A 61 9.96 -21.29 -4.46
C ILE A 61 9.81 -21.53 -2.96
N ALA A 62 10.46 -22.56 -2.42
CA ALA A 62 10.41 -22.87 -0.99
C ALA A 62 10.99 -21.74 -0.14
N THR A 63 12.09 -21.15 -0.58
CA THR A 63 12.71 -20.01 0.09
C THR A 63 11.81 -18.77 0.03
N VAL A 64 11.24 -18.47 -1.14
CA VAL A 64 10.35 -17.31 -1.32
C VAL A 64 9.09 -17.46 -0.46
N GLY A 65 8.44 -18.62 -0.43
CA GLY A 65 7.22 -18.82 0.37
C GLY A 65 7.44 -18.66 1.88
N ILE A 66 8.61 -19.06 2.40
CA ILE A 66 8.99 -18.83 3.80
C ILE A 66 9.19 -17.32 4.05
N THR A 67 9.90 -16.63 3.16
CA THR A 67 10.11 -15.19 3.29
C THR A 67 8.82 -14.38 3.12
N GLU A 68 7.94 -14.77 2.21
CA GLU A 68 6.64 -14.15 1.96
C GLU A 68 5.75 -14.24 3.21
N SER A 69 5.69 -15.41 3.85
CA SER A 69 4.94 -15.61 5.09
C SER A 69 5.42 -14.68 6.22
N LEU A 70 6.73 -14.47 6.33
CA LEU A 70 7.30 -13.53 7.30
C LEU A 70 7.00 -12.07 6.95
N MET A 71 7.05 -11.73 5.66
CA MET A 71 6.74 -10.40 5.15
C MET A 71 5.28 -10.04 5.38
N THR A 72 4.34 -10.98 5.21
CA THR A 72 2.90 -10.76 5.41
C THR A 72 2.58 -10.32 6.84
N ILE A 73 3.25 -10.87 7.86
CA ILE A 73 3.05 -10.46 9.26
C ILE A 73 3.47 -8.99 9.46
N ILE A 74 4.62 -8.61 8.91
CA ILE A 74 5.16 -7.25 9.00
C ILE A 74 4.28 -6.27 8.22
N TYR A 75 3.81 -6.69 7.04
CA TYR A 75 2.93 -5.90 6.18
C TYR A 75 1.55 -5.68 6.82
N ALA A 76 0.98 -6.70 7.46
CA ALA A 76 -0.30 -6.61 8.17
C ALA A 76 -0.28 -5.54 9.27
N LEU A 77 0.83 -5.43 10.02
CA LEU A 77 1.00 -4.39 11.04
C LEU A 77 1.06 -2.98 10.42
N GLY A 78 1.79 -2.83 9.31
CA GLY A 78 1.89 -1.57 8.58
C GLY A 78 0.55 -1.13 7.98
N MET A 79 -0.13 -2.05 7.28
CA MET A 79 -1.46 -1.83 6.71
C MET A 79 -2.49 -1.49 7.79
N GLY A 80 -2.46 -2.15 8.95
CA GLY A 80 -3.40 -1.89 10.05
C GLY A 80 -3.34 -0.44 10.54
N ILE A 81 -2.14 0.11 10.71
CA ILE A 81 -1.93 1.51 11.09
C ILE A 81 -2.42 2.44 9.96
N GLY A 82 -2.07 2.13 8.71
CA GLY A 82 -2.49 2.89 7.53
C GLY A 82 -4.01 2.96 7.38
N MET A 83 -4.71 1.83 7.49
CA MET A 83 -6.17 1.75 7.44
C MET A 83 -6.83 2.55 8.58
N GLY A 84 -6.26 2.50 9.78
CA GLY A 84 -6.73 3.30 10.92
C GLY A 84 -6.62 4.81 10.66
N ILE A 85 -5.50 5.27 10.10
CA ILE A 85 -5.30 6.69 9.75
C ILE A 85 -6.30 7.12 8.67
N THR A 86 -6.49 6.31 7.63
CA THR A 86 -7.45 6.58 6.54
C THR A 86 -8.88 6.72 7.07
N GLY A 87 -9.30 5.89 8.03
CA GLY A 87 -10.61 6.03 8.68
C GLY A 87 -10.77 7.35 9.45
N ILE A 88 -9.72 7.78 10.18
CA ILE A 88 -9.72 9.06 10.90
C ILE A 88 -9.75 10.24 9.91
N VAL A 89 -9.00 10.16 8.81
CA VAL A 89 -8.99 11.16 7.72
C VAL A 89 -10.37 11.28 7.09
N ALA A 90 -11.01 10.15 6.74
CA ALA A 90 -12.35 10.12 6.17
C ALA A 90 -13.38 10.79 7.08
N ARG A 91 -13.35 10.49 8.39
CA ARG A 91 -14.23 11.13 9.37
C ARG A 91 -14.00 12.64 9.46
N ARG A 92 -12.75 13.11 9.48
CA ARG A 92 -12.45 14.55 9.55
C ARG A 92 -12.80 15.32 8.28
N ILE A 93 -12.73 14.66 7.12
CA ILE A 93 -13.25 15.22 5.86
C ILE A 93 -14.77 15.38 5.94
N GLY A 94 -15.48 14.38 6.49
CA GLY A 94 -16.93 14.46 6.74
C GLY A 94 -17.34 15.59 7.68
N GLU A 95 -16.50 15.92 8.67
CA GLU A 95 -16.69 17.06 9.59
C GLU A 95 -16.30 18.43 8.97
N ASN A 96 -16.01 18.51 7.66
CA ASN A 96 -15.51 19.70 6.94
C ASN A 96 -14.21 20.30 7.51
N ASN A 97 -13.42 19.52 8.27
CA ASN A 97 -12.19 19.99 8.89
C ASN A 97 -10.94 19.56 8.10
N TYR A 98 -10.79 20.12 6.91
CA TYR A 98 -9.72 19.76 5.95
C TYR A 98 -8.30 19.98 6.51
N LYS A 99 -8.07 21.06 7.27
CA LYS A 99 -6.76 21.36 7.86
C LYS A 99 -6.30 20.29 8.85
N LYS A 100 -7.20 19.83 9.73
CA LYS A 100 -6.89 18.75 10.68
C LYS A 100 -6.81 17.38 9.99
N SER A 101 -7.62 17.15 8.96
CA SER A 101 -7.56 15.92 8.16
C SER A 101 -6.19 15.75 7.50
N PHE A 102 -5.73 16.77 6.77
CA PHE A 102 -4.43 16.73 6.09
C PHE A 102 -3.28 16.57 7.07
N LYS A 103 -3.29 17.31 8.19
CA LYS A 103 -2.23 17.23 9.20
C LYS A 103 -2.10 15.81 9.77
N VAL A 104 -3.20 15.13 10.07
CA VAL A 104 -3.14 13.78 10.62
C VAL A 104 -2.88 12.72 9.56
N GLY A 105 -3.40 12.88 8.35
CA GLY A 105 -3.07 12.00 7.23
C GLY A 105 -1.56 12.01 6.95
N TYR A 106 -0.97 13.20 6.87
CA TYR A 106 0.46 13.38 6.62
C TYR A 106 1.32 12.88 7.78
N THR A 107 1.07 13.36 9.02
CA THR A 107 1.87 12.95 10.18
C THR A 107 1.72 11.46 10.49
N GLY A 108 0.52 10.90 10.37
CA GLY A 108 0.27 9.49 10.59
C GLY A 108 1.06 8.61 9.60
N ASN A 109 0.94 8.89 8.29
CA ASN A 109 1.63 8.10 7.28
C ASN A 109 3.17 8.23 7.37
N LEU A 110 3.70 9.44 7.61
CA LEU A 110 5.15 9.62 7.79
C LEU A 110 5.68 8.88 9.00
N SER A 111 4.99 8.95 10.14
CA SER A 111 5.42 8.22 11.34
C SER A 111 5.43 6.71 11.11
N GLY A 112 4.40 6.16 10.45
CA GLY A 112 4.34 4.74 10.08
C GLY A 112 5.45 4.35 9.12
N PHE A 113 5.71 5.17 8.10
CA PHE A 113 6.77 4.92 7.12
C PHE A 113 8.16 4.93 7.75
N TYR A 114 8.47 5.92 8.61
CA TYR A 114 9.77 5.99 9.31
C TYR A 114 9.99 4.82 10.26
N SER A 115 8.95 4.36 10.98
CA SER A 115 9.04 3.18 11.84
C SER A 115 9.29 1.91 11.03
N PHE A 116 8.63 1.77 9.87
CA PHE A 116 8.81 0.63 8.98
C PHE A 116 10.22 0.57 8.39
N THR A 117 10.73 1.71 7.86
CA THR A 117 12.10 1.78 7.31
C THR A 117 13.16 1.57 8.39
N SER A 118 12.95 2.07 9.61
CA SER A 118 13.90 1.90 10.71
C SER A 118 13.98 0.46 11.20
N PHE A 119 12.85 -0.27 11.21
CA PHE A 119 12.81 -1.70 11.56
C PHE A 119 13.54 -2.56 10.53
N PHE A 120 13.31 -2.30 9.23
CA PHE A 120 14.01 -3.00 8.15
C PHE A 120 15.50 -2.70 8.11
N ASN A 121 15.88 -1.43 8.33
CA ASN A 121 17.29 -1.03 8.33
C ASN A 121 18.07 -1.65 9.50
N SER A 122 17.44 -1.77 10.68
CA SER A 122 18.07 -2.34 11.87
C SER A 122 18.42 -3.83 11.72
N ARG A 123 17.64 -4.61 10.96
CA ARG A 123 17.95 -6.04 10.73
C ARG A 123 19.06 -6.27 9.72
N ARG A 124 19.23 -5.42 8.70
CA ARG A 124 20.41 -5.47 7.80
C ARG A 124 21.71 -5.24 8.56
N ILE A 125 21.73 -4.30 9.50
CA ILE A 125 22.93 -3.98 10.28
C ILE A 125 23.32 -5.13 11.23
N PHE A 126 22.34 -5.82 11.84
CA PHE A 126 22.63 -6.97 12.71
C PHE A 126 23.08 -8.23 11.94
N GLN A 127 22.58 -8.46 10.72
CA GLN A 127 23.08 -9.55 9.86
C GLN A 127 24.50 -9.29 9.33
N PHE A 128 24.86 -8.05 8.99
CA PHE A 128 26.25 -7.70 8.61
C PHE A 128 27.22 -7.83 9.79
N ARG A 129 26.77 -7.55 11.02
CA ARG A 129 27.63 -7.71 12.21
C ARG A 129 27.84 -9.17 12.62
N ASN A 130 26.85 -10.05 12.38
CA ASN A 130 26.96 -11.47 12.71
C ASN A 130 27.62 -12.33 11.61
N THR A 131 27.69 -11.87 10.36
CA THR A 131 28.40 -12.61 9.29
C THR A 131 29.92 -12.45 9.37
N GLN A 132 30.44 -11.36 9.95
CA GLN A 132 31.89 -11.24 10.21
C GLN A 132 32.39 -12.09 11.38
N THR A 133 31.54 -12.54 12.30
CA THR A 133 31.96 -13.38 13.45
C THR A 133 31.95 -14.88 13.18
N TYR A 134 31.34 -15.35 12.08
CA TYR A 134 31.32 -16.77 11.69
C TYR A 134 32.03 -17.06 10.35
N GLY A 135 32.72 -16.07 9.77
CA GLY A 135 33.31 -16.12 8.42
C GLY A 135 34.83 -16.31 8.32
N CYS A 136 35.51 -16.67 9.41
CA CYS A 136 36.91 -17.10 9.38
C CYS A 136 37.02 -18.53 9.93
N GLN A 137 36.47 -19.51 9.21
CA GLN A 137 36.97 -20.90 9.23
C GLN A 137 36.52 -21.61 7.94
N TRP A 138 37.52 -21.72 7.05
CA TRP A 138 37.56 -22.25 5.68
C TRP A 138 37.15 -21.28 4.57
#